data_AF-A0A936ZBS4-F1
#
_entry.id   AF-A0A936ZBS4-F1
#
_cell.length_a   1.000
_cell.length_b   1.000
_cell.length_c   1.000
_cell.angle_alpha   90.00
_cell.angle_beta   90.00
_cell.angle_gamma   90.00
#
_symmetry.space_group_name_H-M   'P 1'
#
loop_
_entity.id
_entity.type
_entity.pdbx_description
1 polymer ?
#
loop_
_entity_poly.entity_id
_entity_poly.type
_entity_poly.pdbx_seq_one_letter_code
_entity_poly.pdbx_strand_id
1 'polypeptide(L)' 'MILEWHRQGMSVSAIARQSGLDRKTVRKYIHRGLEAPAYGPRKPRQTVIDPFTHYLRERVSTFPGLT' A
#
# COMPACT_ATOMS: atom_id res chain seq x y z
N MET A 1 9.49 5.34 17.76
CA MET A 1 10.77 4.59 17.72
C MET A 1 11.73 5.18 16.68
N ILE A 2 11.54 4.96 15.37
CA ILE A 2 12.44 5.49 14.32
C ILE A 2 12.57 7.03 14.36
N LEU A 3 11.45 7.76 14.35
CA LEU A 3 11.45 9.23 14.34
C LEU A 3 12.04 9.83 15.61
N GLU A 4 11.85 9.15 16.75
CA GLU A 4 12.38 9.61 18.03
C GLU A 4 13.90 9.51 18.05
N TRP A 5 14.45 8.35 17.68
CA TRP A 5 15.90 8.17 17.57
C TRP A 5 16.53 9.11 16.53
N HIS A 6 15.82 9.39 15.44
CA HIS A 6 16.28 10.38 14.46
C HIS A 6 16.32 11.80 15.05
N ARG A 7 15.31 12.20 15.83
CA ARG A 7 15.30 13.49 16.56
C ARG A 7 16.41 13.59 17.60
N GLN A 8 16.79 12.47 18.20
CA GLN A 8 17.92 12.35 19.13
C GLN A 8 19.30 12.34 18.42
N GLY A 9 19.35 12.51 17.10
CA GLY A 9 20.59 12.61 16.33
C GLY A 9 21.23 11.28 15.93
N MET A 10 20.54 10.14 16.13
CA MET A 10 21.07 8.86 15.69
C MET A 10 21.11 8.78 14.15
N SER A 11 22.20 8.20 13.63
CA SER A 11 22.31 7.94 12.19
C SER A 11 21.33 6.87 11.71
N VAL A 12 20.96 6.93 10.43
CA VAL A 12 20.11 5.92 9.77
C VAL A 12 20.66 4.49 9.97
N SER A 13 21.99 4.31 9.92
CA SER A 13 22.62 3.01 10.12
C SER A 13 22.52 2.52 11.56
N ALA A 14 22.62 3.42 12.55
CA ALA A 14 22.44 3.06 13.96
C ALA A 14 21.00 2.68 14.27
N ILE A 15 20.04 3.46 13.75
CA ILE A 15 18.60 3.17 13.86
C ILE A 15 18.29 1.80 13.23
N ALA A 16 18.80 1.52 12.03
CA ALA A 16 18.57 0.25 11.34
C ALA A 16 19.09 -0.96 12.14
N ARG A 17 20.29 -0.86 12.71
CA ARG A 17 20.86 -1.90 13.59
C ARG A 17 20.02 -2.10 14.84
N GLN A 18 19.57 -1.02 15.47
CA GLN A 18 18.77 -1.07 16.70
C GLN A 18 17.36 -1.61 16.44
N SER A 19 16.73 -1.24 15.32
CA SER A 19 15.36 -1.65 14.99
C SER A 19 15.28 -2.99 14.25
N GLY A 20 16.40 -3.54 13.77
CA GLY A 20 16.41 -4.72 12.90
C GLY A 20 15.75 -4.49 11.54
N LEU A 21 15.65 -3.22 11.09
CA LEU A 21 14.99 -2.87 9.82
C LEU A 21 16.02 -2.47 8.78
N ASP A 22 15.69 -2.67 7.52
CA ASP A 22 16.55 -2.19 6.43
C ASP A 22 16.70 -0.65 6.46
N ARG A 23 17.88 -0.17 6.09
CA ARG A 23 18.19 1.27 6.06
C ARG A 23 17.26 2.05 5.14
N LYS A 24 16.75 1.46 4.04
CA LYS A 24 15.77 2.11 3.16
C LYS A 24 14.43 2.29 3.85
N THR A 25 14.01 1.33 4.67
CA THR A 25 12.80 1.45 5.50
C THR A 25 12.96 2.58 6.51
N VAL A 26 14.07 2.60 7.25
CA VAL A 26 14.36 3.69 8.20
C VAL A 26 14.32 5.06 7.50
N ARG A 27 15.01 5.22 6.36
CA ARG A 27 15.02 6.45 5.58
C ARG A 27 13.62 6.85 5.10
N LYS A 28 12.83 5.89 4.60
CA LYS A 28 11.44 6.11 4.16
C LYS A 28 10.57 6.64 5.30
N TYR A 29 10.65 6.05 6.48
CA TYR A 29 9.84 6.46 7.62
C TYR A 29 10.29 7.79 8.23
N ILE A 30 11.60 8.10 8.20
CA ILE A 30 12.09 9.44 8.57
C ILE A 30 11.49 10.51 7.63
N HIS A 31 11.55 10.29 6.32
CA HIS A 31 11.03 11.23 5.33
C HIS A 31 9.51 11.38 5.41
N ARG A 32 8.79 10.27 5.64
CA ARG A 32 7.34 10.25 5.75
C ARG A 32 6.80 10.89 7.04
N GLY A 33 7.61 10.95 8.10
CA GLY A 33 7.18 11.49 9.38
C GLY A 33 6.10 10.63 10.05
N LEU A 34 5.20 11.29 10.80
CA LEU A 34 4.15 10.64 11.60
C LEU A 34 2.97 10.10 10.76
N GLU A 35 2.98 10.31 9.44
CA GLU A 35 1.92 9.81 8.58
C GLU A 35 1.96 8.29 8.48
N ALA A 36 0.87 7.65 8.93
CA ALA A 36 0.70 6.22 8.80
C ALA A 36 0.74 5.80 7.31
N PRO A 37 1.30 4.61 7.00
CA PRO A 37 1.12 3.97 5.71
C PRO A 37 -0.34 3.76 5.32
N ALA A 38 -0.90 4.72 4.59
CA ALA A 38 -2.17 4.54 3.91
C ALA A 38 -1.96 3.75 2.62
N TYR A 39 -2.69 2.65 2.47
CA TYR A 39 -2.83 1.97 1.19
C TYR A 39 -3.87 2.74 0.37
N GLY A 40 -3.44 3.39 -0.71
CA GLY A 40 -4.37 3.98 -1.66
C GLY A 40 -5.16 2.89 -2.41
N PRO A 41 -6.33 3.22 -2.98
CA PRO A 41 -7.00 2.29 -3.89
C PRO A 41 -6.02 1.85 -4.98
N ARG A 42 -6.03 0.55 -5.30
CA ARG A 42 -5.20 0.04 -6.39
C ARG A 42 -5.58 0.79 -7.66
N LYS A 43 -4.58 1.25 -8.41
CA LYS A 43 -4.83 1.80 -9.74
C LYS A 43 -5.64 0.77 -10.52
N PRO A 44 -6.77 1.15 -11.15
CA PRO A 44 -7.52 0.22 -11.98
C PRO A 44 -6.58 -0.29 -13.07
N ARG A 45 -6.56 -1.61 -13.24
CA ARG A 45 -5.80 -2.29 -14.29
C ARG A 45 -6.80 -3.03 -15.14
N GLN A 46 -6.50 -3.11 -16.44
CA GLN A 46 -7.33 -3.89 -17.33
C GLN A 46 -7.36 -5.35 -16.83
N THR A 47 -8.56 -5.89 -16.67
CA THR A 47 -8.78 -7.26 -16.26
C THR A 47 -9.19 -8.12 -17.45
N VAL A 48 -9.04 -9.44 -17.33
CA VAL A 48 -9.46 -10.40 -18.36
C VAL A 48 -10.96 -10.28 -18.67
N ILE A 49 -11.77 -9.84 -17.70
CA ILE A 49 -13.22 -9.72 -17.84
C ILE A 49 -13.68 -8.38 -18.41
N ASP A 50 -12.80 -7.40 -18.54
CA ASP A 50 -13.17 -6.06 -19.02
C ASP A 50 -13.83 -6.11 -20.41
N PRO A 51 -13.32 -6.88 -21.40
CA PRO A 51 -13.98 -7.00 -22.70
C PRO A 51 -15.38 -7.62 -22.64
N PHE A 52 -15.66 -8.41 -21.61
CA PHE A 52 -16.92 -9.15 -21.45
C PHE A 52 -17.89 -8.49 -20.47
N THR A 53 -17.50 -7.39 -19.82
CA THR A 53 -18.26 -6.78 -18.72
C THR A 53 -19.67 -6.38 -19.15
N HIS A 54 -19.84 -5.90 -20.39
CA HIS A 54 -21.16 -5.58 -20.94
C HIS A 54 -22.08 -6.81 -20.98
N TYR A 55 -21.60 -7.88 -21.62
CA TYR A 55 -22.34 -9.13 -21.75
C TYR A 55 -22.70 -9.73 -20.39
N LEU A 56 -21.76 -9.75 -19.44
CA LEU A 56 -22.00 -10.31 -18.11
C LEU A 56 -23.07 -9.55 -17.33
N ARG A 57 -23.06 -8.21 -17.40
CA ARG A 57 -24.08 -7.36 -16.74
C ARG A 57 -25.47 -7.60 -17.32
N GLU A 58 -25.58 -7.68 -18.64
CA GLU A 58 -26.83 -7.99 -19.32
C GLU A 58 -27.37 -9.36 -18.91
N ARG A 59 -26.51 -10.39 -18.88
CA ARG A 59 -26.92 -11.75 -18.48
C ARG A 59 -27.45 -11.82 -17.05
N VAL A 60 -26.79 -11.16 -16.10
CA VAL A 60 -27.26 -11.11 -14.70
C VAL A 60 -28.60 -10.38 -14.59
N SER A 61 -28.79 -9.30 -15.34
CA SER A 61 -30.06 -8.58 -15.37
C SER A 61 -31.21 -9.40 -15.96
N THR A 62 -30.94 -10.19 -17.01
CA THR A 62 -31.95 -11.01 -17.69
C THR A 62 -32.33 -12.25 -16.90
N PHE A 63 -31.43 -12.77 -16.06
CA PHE A 63 -31.63 -13.98 -15.27
C PHE A 63 -31.36 -13.73 -13.79
N PRO A 64 -32.29 -13.08 -13.06
CA PRO A 64 -32.10 -12.70 -11.66
C PRO A 64 -31.99 -13.87 -10.66
N GLY A 65 -32.22 -15.12 -11.11
CA GLY A 65 -31.99 -16.32 -10.31
C GLY A 65 -30.54 -16.84 -10.32
N LEU A 66 -29.61 -16.14 -10.96
CA LEU A 66 -28.18 -16.49 -11.02
C LEU A 66 -27.33 -15.81 -9.92
N THR A 67 -27.94 -14.99 -9.07
CA THR A 67 -27.33 -14.34 -7.89
C THR A 67 -27.76 -15.05 -6.62
#